data_AF-A0A2G6E697-F1
#
_entry.id   AF-A0A2G6E697-F1
#
_cell.length_a   1.000
_cell.length_b   1.000
_cell.length_c   1.000
_cell.angle_alpha   90.00
_cell.angle_beta   90.00
_cell.angle_gamma   90.00
#
_symmetry.space_group_name_H-M   'P 1'
#
loop_
_entity.id
_entity.type
_entity.pdbx_description
1 polymer ?
#
loop_
_entity_poly.entity_id
_entity_poly.type
_entity_poly.pdbx_seq_one_letter_code
_entity_poly.pdbx_strand_id
1 'polypeptide(L)'
;MTQHKGAAAGKALPHSSKRSPMPTRLQHRTFTQKGDYMPHHLTQKLMLLLSFLLLMPGQVLAHKPLLLVEESGEGKILIETGFSTGESAAGFKVFLREKATGRLLEAFTIPEEGVFEIPMPAFPYTVTFDAGEGHIVTAEGPFAEEATHPPTATVPDDRRLPGSEKAVSSTGREELLVGCSIPPLCWLAEALCLDSSIQVIDIIPPGLAVGDHSSWLHEHEGEVSDILQQLDAVLTIRQIWSHDPLFRYARRWNINTIEVDASMPFDPGLNGVSLLDVPADSQAERIESCPSKQISPYIWLSLSNVLTMADILAKDLQQLLPAEAEQVAASLAAFKHAVFTMKNRYVMEFLEVDRLDIAALTDRLVYLTSDLNLPVAGYFLKDEYYWTADDIEQFRQTLIENEVNTVIHLWQPKQEIEQAIQEAGAALAVLNTFESGQGAENIPAAERYLHLMEANLETLLNAMNTAQSH
;
A
#
# COMPACT_ATOMS: atom_id res chain seq x y z
N MET A 1 31.63 -49.18 -51.05
CA MET A 1 31.65 -50.59 -51.51
C MET A 1 30.28 -50.91 -52.09
N THR A 2 30.25 -51.12 -53.42
CA THR A 2 29.45 -52.13 -54.19
C THR A 2 28.48 -53.00 -53.37
N GLN A 3 27.24 -53.35 -53.73
CA GLN A 3 26.44 -53.56 -54.97
C GLN A 3 24.96 -53.66 -54.48
N HIS A 4 23.88 -53.31 -55.19
CA HIS A 4 23.30 -54.08 -56.29
C HIS A 4 22.16 -53.29 -57.00
N LYS A 5 22.25 -53.20 -58.33
CA LYS A 5 21.12 -53.07 -59.30
C LYS A 5 20.41 -54.43 -59.36
N GLY A 6 19.13 -54.63 -59.74
CA GLY A 6 18.08 -53.81 -60.32
C GLY A 6 17.11 -54.70 -61.14
N ALA A 7 15.85 -54.25 -61.27
CA ALA A 7 14.89 -54.45 -62.38
C ALA A 7 14.00 -55.72 -62.49
N ALA A 8 12.68 -55.48 -62.43
CA ALA A 8 11.58 -56.00 -63.31
C ALA A 8 10.33 -55.09 -63.07
N ALA A 9 9.87 -54.22 -64.00
CA ALA A 9 8.98 -54.42 -65.16
C ALA A 9 7.63 -55.08 -64.81
N GLY A 10 6.41 -54.60 -65.14
CA GLY A 10 5.88 -53.45 -65.89
C GLY A 10 4.40 -53.68 -66.30
N LYS A 11 3.68 -52.62 -66.72
CA LYS A 11 2.37 -52.50 -67.44
C LYS A 11 1.07 -52.67 -66.61
N ALA A 12 0.09 -51.74 -66.52
CA ALA A 12 -0.64 -50.82 -67.43
C ALA A 12 -1.91 -51.42 -68.09
N LEU A 13 -3.11 -50.89 -67.73
CA LEU A 13 -4.11 -50.23 -68.64
C LEU A 13 -5.49 -49.98 -67.95
N PRO A 14 -6.32 -49.04 -68.49
CA PRO A 14 -7.51 -48.45 -67.87
C PRO A 14 -8.86 -48.77 -68.58
N HIS A 15 -9.99 -48.46 -67.94
CA HIS A 15 -11.34 -48.40 -68.52
C HIS A 15 -12.18 -47.36 -67.72
N SER A 16 -13.13 -46.59 -68.24
CA SER A 16 -13.59 -46.27 -69.60
C SER A 16 -14.58 -45.09 -69.46
N SER A 17 -14.61 -44.18 -70.43
CA SER A 17 -15.57 -43.09 -70.58
C SER A 17 -16.94 -43.57 -71.08
N LYS A 18 -18.04 -42.91 -70.70
CA LYS A 18 -19.19 -42.68 -71.60
C LYS A 18 -19.83 -41.30 -71.35
N ARG A 19 -19.93 -40.52 -72.43
CA ARG A 19 -20.62 -39.22 -72.58
C ARG A 19 -22.04 -39.41 -73.09
N SER A 20 -22.85 -38.35 -72.86
CA SER A 20 -23.86 -37.71 -73.76
C SER A 20 -25.31 -37.74 -73.23
N PRO A 21 -26.21 -36.83 -73.68
CA PRO A 21 -26.09 -35.38 -73.90
C PRO A 21 -27.28 -34.57 -73.29
N MET A 22 -27.19 -33.23 -73.38
CA MET A 22 -28.20 -32.19 -73.02
C MET A 22 -29.58 -32.38 -73.69
N PRO A 23 -30.62 -31.69 -73.18
CA PRO A 23 -31.12 -30.54 -73.94
C PRO A 23 -31.44 -29.28 -73.13
N THR A 24 -31.26 -28.17 -73.82
CA THR A 24 -31.51 -26.76 -73.54
C THR A 24 -32.96 -26.45 -73.13
N ARG A 25 -33.17 -25.61 -72.12
CA ARG A 25 -34.39 -24.81 -71.99
C ARG A 25 -34.08 -23.42 -71.42
N LEU A 26 -34.34 -22.39 -72.22
CA LEU A 26 -34.31 -20.99 -71.83
C LEU A 26 -35.28 -20.72 -70.67
N GLN A 27 -34.83 -20.01 -69.63
CA GLN A 27 -35.68 -19.17 -68.81
C GLN A 27 -35.00 -17.84 -68.52
N HIS A 28 -35.73 -16.76 -68.80
CA HIS A 28 -35.36 -15.38 -68.56
C HIS A 28 -34.98 -15.14 -67.08
N ARG A 29 -33.77 -14.60 -66.85
CA ARG A 29 -33.37 -14.02 -65.56
C ARG A 29 -33.98 -12.61 -65.46
N THR A 30 -34.97 -12.46 -64.60
CA THR A 30 -35.33 -11.18 -63.98
C THR A 30 -34.32 -10.85 -62.88
N PHE A 31 -33.85 -9.61 -62.91
CA PHE A 31 -32.92 -9.02 -61.95
C PHE A 31 -33.69 -8.67 -60.66
N THR A 32 -33.34 -9.29 -59.54
CA THR A 32 -33.76 -8.81 -58.20
C THR A 32 -32.56 -8.85 -57.27
N GLN A 33 -32.11 -7.65 -56.91
CA GLN A 33 -31.09 -7.32 -55.93
C GLN A 33 -31.49 -7.88 -54.55
N LYS A 34 -30.68 -8.77 -53.98
CA LYS A 34 -30.88 -9.31 -52.64
C LYS A 34 -29.82 -8.71 -51.73
N GLY A 35 -30.25 -7.78 -50.86
CA GLY A 35 -29.43 -7.26 -49.78
C GLY A 35 -29.17 -8.36 -48.75
N ASP A 36 -27.93 -8.42 -48.27
CA ASP A 36 -27.51 -9.30 -47.19
C ASP A 36 -28.16 -8.86 -45.88
N TYR A 37 -29.16 -9.62 -45.41
CA TYR A 37 -29.70 -9.47 -44.06
C TYR A 37 -28.89 -10.35 -43.11
N MET A 38 -28.21 -9.72 -42.14
CA MET A 38 -27.68 -10.38 -40.95
C MET A 38 -28.81 -11.13 -40.22
N PRO A 39 -28.59 -12.37 -39.75
CA PRO A 39 -29.63 -13.14 -39.08
C PRO A 39 -30.04 -12.46 -37.77
N HIS A 40 -31.34 -12.17 -37.62
CA HIS A 40 -31.94 -11.42 -36.50
C HIS A 40 -31.53 -11.89 -35.09
N HIS A 41 -31.15 -13.17 -34.93
CA HIS A 41 -30.70 -13.74 -33.65
C HIS A 41 -29.31 -13.24 -33.22
N LEU A 42 -28.45 -12.85 -34.17
CA LEU A 42 -27.10 -12.33 -33.91
C LEU A 42 -27.17 -10.87 -33.44
N THR A 43 -28.05 -10.07 -34.05
CA THR A 43 -28.30 -8.68 -33.64
C THR A 43 -28.97 -8.57 -32.28
N GLN A 44 -29.83 -9.52 -31.90
CA GLN A 44 -30.46 -9.54 -30.58
C GLN A 44 -29.49 -9.91 -29.46
N LYS A 45 -28.60 -10.89 -29.70
CA LYS A 45 -27.54 -11.25 -28.74
C LYS A 45 -26.50 -10.14 -28.60
N LEU A 46 -26.16 -9.46 -29.70
CA LEU A 46 -25.25 -8.32 -29.69
C LEU A 46 -25.85 -7.12 -28.95
N MET A 47 -27.15 -6.82 -29.15
CA MET A 47 -27.83 -5.77 -28.38
C MET A 47 -27.95 -6.10 -26.89
N LEU A 48 -28.22 -7.36 -26.53
CA LEU A 48 -28.24 -7.79 -25.12
C LEU A 48 -26.86 -7.69 -24.47
N LEU A 49 -25.80 -8.08 -25.17
CA LEU A 49 -24.42 -7.96 -24.69
C LEU A 49 -23.99 -6.48 -24.55
N LEU A 50 -24.35 -5.62 -25.50
CA LEU A 50 -24.08 -4.18 -25.43
C LEU A 50 -24.87 -3.50 -24.31
N SER A 51 -26.12 -3.92 -24.08
CA SER A 51 -26.92 -3.40 -22.96
C SER A 51 -26.41 -3.88 -21.60
N PHE A 52 -25.80 -5.06 -21.52
CA PHE A 52 -25.18 -5.54 -20.29
C PHE A 52 -23.83 -4.84 -20.01
N LEU A 53 -23.12 -4.42 -21.05
CA LEU A 53 -21.88 -3.63 -20.95
C LEU A 53 -22.15 -2.17 -20.53
N LEU A 54 -23.31 -1.59 -20.90
CA LEU A 54 -23.73 -0.25 -20.50
C LEU A 54 -24.35 -0.16 -19.09
N LEU A 55 -24.67 -1.30 -18.45
CA LEU A 55 -25.25 -1.36 -17.10
C LEU A 55 -24.24 -1.78 -16.03
N MET A 56 -22.95 -1.93 -16.36
CA MET A 56 -21.92 -2.02 -15.34
C MET A 56 -21.82 -0.66 -14.66
N PRO A 57 -22.11 -0.53 -13.35
CA PRO A 57 -21.70 0.68 -12.65
C PRO A 57 -20.20 0.79 -12.86
N GLY A 58 -19.76 1.92 -13.43
CA GLY A 58 -18.33 2.23 -13.50
C GLY A 58 -17.76 2.00 -12.10
N GLN A 59 -16.67 1.26 -12.01
CA GLN A 59 -15.98 1.13 -10.74
C GLN A 59 -15.49 2.52 -10.39
N VAL A 60 -16.27 3.22 -9.56
CA VAL A 60 -15.79 4.39 -8.85
C VAL A 60 -14.76 3.80 -7.90
N LEU A 61 -13.48 3.89 -8.26
CA LEU A 61 -12.42 3.72 -7.27
C LEU A 61 -12.79 4.69 -6.14
N ALA A 62 -13.06 4.17 -4.95
CA ALA A 62 -13.34 5.03 -3.82
C ALA A 62 -12.02 5.73 -3.45
N HIS A 63 -11.87 7.00 -3.85
CA HIS A 63 -10.74 7.84 -3.50
C HIS A 63 -10.93 8.21 -2.04
N LYS A 64 -10.18 7.60 -1.11
CA LYS A 64 -10.42 7.80 0.32
C LYS A 64 -10.07 9.25 0.67
N PRO A 65 -11.00 10.04 1.21
CA PRO A 65 -10.69 11.41 1.63
C PRO A 65 -9.71 11.36 2.81
N LEU A 66 -8.72 12.23 2.75
CA LEU A 66 -7.71 12.46 3.78
C LEU A 66 -8.01 13.81 4.43
N LEU A 67 -7.94 13.85 5.76
CA LEU A 67 -8.12 15.05 6.55
C LEU A 67 -7.13 15.03 7.71
N LEU A 68 -6.35 16.10 7.81
CA LEU A 68 -5.44 16.39 8.90
C LEU A 68 -5.88 17.71 9.56
N VAL A 69 -5.92 17.72 10.90
CA VAL A 69 -6.30 18.90 11.69
C VAL A 69 -5.32 19.03 12.83
N GLU A 70 -4.49 20.07 12.80
CA GLU A 70 -3.39 20.26 13.75
C GLU A 70 -3.36 21.67 14.29
N GLU A 71 -2.75 21.88 15.45
CA GLU A 71 -2.47 23.23 15.94
C GLU A 71 -1.39 23.85 15.06
N SER A 72 -1.72 24.98 14.43
CA SER A 72 -0.72 25.87 13.85
C SER A 72 -0.49 26.98 14.87
N GLY A 73 0.77 27.33 15.14
CA GLY A 73 1.14 28.32 16.15
C GLY A 73 0.31 29.61 16.06
N GLU A 74 0.31 30.39 17.15
CA GLU A 74 -0.52 31.61 17.29
C GLU A 74 -2.03 31.36 17.49
N GLY A 75 -2.41 30.23 18.09
CA GLY A 75 -3.82 29.95 18.44
C GLY A 75 -4.69 29.64 17.24
N LYS A 76 -4.11 29.01 16.21
CA LYS A 76 -4.80 28.59 15.00
C LYS A 76 -4.77 27.07 14.89
N ILE A 77 -5.54 26.57 13.93
CA ILE A 77 -5.39 25.20 13.45
C ILE A 77 -5.11 25.21 11.96
N LEU A 78 -4.22 24.31 11.54
CA LEU A 78 -4.01 23.94 10.15
C LEU A 78 -5.02 22.84 9.81
N ILE A 79 -5.77 23.04 8.72
CA ILE A 79 -6.62 22.02 8.13
C ILE A 79 -6.04 21.69 6.77
N GLU A 80 -5.70 20.42 6.59
CA GLU A 80 -5.11 19.90 5.37
C GLU A 80 -5.97 18.74 4.85
N THR A 81 -6.35 18.82 3.58
CA THR A 81 -7.32 17.95 2.93
C THR A 81 -6.80 17.47 1.59
N GLY A 82 -7.12 16.22 1.24
CA GLY A 82 -6.72 15.63 -0.03
C GLY A 82 -7.41 14.30 -0.26
N PHE A 83 -7.11 13.66 -1.38
CA PHE A 83 -7.54 12.30 -1.65
C PHE A 83 -6.35 11.35 -1.59
N SER A 84 -6.60 10.08 -1.25
CA SER A 84 -5.56 9.03 -1.24
C SER A 84 -4.85 8.87 -2.58
N THR A 85 -5.44 9.38 -3.65
CA THR A 85 -4.93 9.37 -5.01
C THR A 85 -4.22 10.65 -5.46
N GLY A 86 -4.12 11.65 -4.57
CA GLY A 86 -3.55 12.97 -4.84
C GLY A 86 -4.38 13.85 -5.77
N GLU A 87 -5.63 13.47 -6.07
CA GLU A 87 -6.59 14.43 -6.60
C GLU A 87 -6.74 15.63 -5.66
N SER A 88 -6.94 16.81 -6.23
CA SER A 88 -7.16 18.03 -5.46
C SER A 88 -8.51 17.99 -4.74
N ALA A 89 -8.50 18.35 -3.46
CA ALA A 89 -9.71 18.57 -2.67
C ALA A 89 -10.35 19.95 -2.90
N ALA A 90 -9.79 20.77 -3.80
CA ALA A 90 -10.23 22.13 -4.06
C ALA A 90 -11.72 22.19 -4.44
N GLY A 91 -12.43 23.17 -3.87
CA GLY A 91 -13.85 23.41 -4.13
C GLY A 91 -14.81 22.55 -3.31
N PHE A 92 -14.36 21.44 -2.70
CA PHE A 92 -15.15 20.69 -1.73
C PHE A 92 -15.26 21.46 -0.39
N LYS A 93 -16.06 20.92 0.53
CA LYS A 93 -16.40 21.58 1.79
C LYS A 93 -15.76 20.90 2.99
N VAL A 94 -15.27 21.75 3.89
CA VAL A 94 -14.94 21.36 5.27
C VAL A 94 -15.97 21.99 6.19
N PHE A 95 -16.52 21.20 7.11
CA PHE A 95 -17.49 21.64 8.11
C PHE A 95 -16.89 21.56 9.51
N LEU A 96 -16.97 22.67 10.24
CA LEU A 96 -16.59 22.75 11.64
C LEU A 96 -17.85 22.59 12.51
N ARG A 97 -17.87 21.62 13.42
CA ARG A 97 -19.04 21.35 14.29
C ARG A 97 -18.66 21.25 15.75
N GLU A 98 -19.47 21.82 16.62
CA GLU A 98 -19.34 21.67 18.08
C GLU A 98 -19.57 20.20 18.47
N LYS A 99 -18.63 19.60 19.22
CA LYS A 99 -18.66 18.16 19.52
C LYS A 99 -19.85 17.78 20.39
N ALA A 100 -20.21 18.63 21.36
CA ALA A 100 -21.28 18.33 22.32
C ALA A 100 -22.68 18.35 21.69
N THR A 101 -22.92 19.22 20.71
CA THR A 101 -24.27 19.47 20.16
C THR A 101 -24.41 19.03 18.70
N GLY A 102 -23.29 18.79 18.00
CA GLY A 102 -23.25 18.58 16.55
C GLY A 102 -23.57 19.84 15.73
N ARG A 103 -23.73 21.00 16.40
CA ARG A 103 -24.09 22.28 15.78
C ARG A 103 -22.99 22.70 14.82
N LEU A 104 -23.37 23.02 13.59
CA LEU A 104 -22.48 23.62 12.60
C LEU A 104 -22.02 24.99 13.10
N LEU A 105 -20.71 25.15 13.26
CA LEU A 105 -20.05 26.40 13.61
C LEU A 105 -19.75 27.18 12.33
N GLU A 106 -19.08 26.53 11.38
CA GLU A 106 -18.63 27.16 10.15
C GLU A 106 -18.45 26.14 9.02
N ALA A 107 -18.47 26.61 7.78
CA ALA A 107 -18.22 25.79 6.59
C ALA A 107 -17.27 26.51 5.64
N PHE A 108 -16.16 25.86 5.30
CA PHE A 108 -15.09 26.40 4.46
C PHE A 108 -15.14 25.76 3.07
N THR A 109 -14.72 26.52 2.05
CA THR A 109 -14.40 25.96 0.74
C THR A 109 -12.91 25.69 0.70
N ILE A 110 -12.53 24.48 0.35
CA ILE A 110 -11.12 24.08 0.29
C ILE A 110 -10.42 24.86 -0.84
N PRO A 111 -9.27 25.52 -0.57
CA PRO A 111 -8.49 26.24 -1.58
C PRO A 111 -7.75 25.26 -2.52
N GLU A 112 -7.07 25.79 -3.54
CA GLU A 112 -6.41 24.98 -4.57
C GLU A 112 -5.37 24.01 -3.99
N GLU A 113 -4.64 24.48 -2.98
CA GLU A 113 -3.58 23.78 -2.30
C GLU A 113 -4.09 22.68 -1.34
N GLY A 114 -5.39 22.64 -1.04
CA GLY A 114 -5.95 21.69 -0.08
C GLY A 114 -5.65 22.01 1.39
N VAL A 115 -4.90 23.10 1.67
CA VAL A 115 -4.40 23.46 3.00
C VAL A 115 -4.83 24.89 3.37
N PHE A 116 -5.32 25.09 4.59
CA PHE A 116 -5.68 26.43 5.09
C PHE A 116 -5.67 26.48 6.62
N GLU A 117 -5.50 27.69 7.17
CA GLU A 117 -5.55 27.93 8.61
C GLU A 117 -6.85 28.59 9.05
N ILE A 118 -7.36 28.22 10.22
CA ILE A 118 -8.47 28.91 10.88
C ILE A 118 -8.15 29.17 12.37
N PRO A 119 -8.82 30.12 13.03
CA PRO A 119 -8.66 30.31 14.49
C PRO A 119 -9.06 29.06 15.25
N MET A 120 -8.26 28.66 16.25
CA MET A 120 -8.55 27.49 17.08
C MET A 120 -9.79 27.74 17.96
N PRO A 121 -10.81 26.86 17.91
CA PRO A 121 -11.94 26.94 18.83
C PRO A 121 -11.51 26.71 20.29
N ALA A 122 -12.17 27.41 21.24
CA ALA A 122 -11.90 27.28 22.68
C ALA A 122 -12.67 26.15 23.38
N PHE A 123 -13.31 25.28 22.60
CA PHE A 123 -14.17 24.20 23.10
C PHE A 123 -14.13 23.00 22.15
N PRO A 124 -14.42 21.77 22.61
CA PRO A 124 -14.33 20.57 21.77
C PRO A 124 -15.18 20.65 20.49
N TYR A 125 -14.58 20.31 19.35
CA TYR A 125 -15.19 20.35 18.04
C TYR A 125 -14.72 19.20 17.15
N THR A 126 -15.36 19.08 15.99
CA THR A 126 -15.02 18.15 14.92
C THR A 126 -14.89 18.92 13.61
N VAL A 127 -13.96 18.49 12.77
CA VAL A 127 -13.79 18.95 11.39
C VAL A 127 -14.21 17.80 10.50
N THR A 128 -15.13 18.05 9.57
CA THR A 128 -15.61 17.07 8.61
C THR A 128 -15.26 17.52 7.21
N PHE A 129 -14.43 16.76 6.50
CA PHE A 129 -14.25 16.91 5.06
C PHE A 129 -15.31 16.06 4.35
N ASP A 130 -16.18 16.72 3.59
CA ASP A 130 -17.26 16.10 2.83
C ASP A 130 -16.93 16.15 1.33
N ALA A 131 -16.51 15.00 0.80
CA ALA A 131 -16.25 14.79 -0.61
C ALA A 131 -17.43 14.14 -1.36
N GLY A 132 -18.64 14.12 -0.77
CA GLY A 132 -19.83 13.53 -1.36
C GLY A 132 -20.19 12.14 -0.81
N GLU A 133 -21.22 11.52 -1.39
CA GLU A 133 -21.86 10.31 -0.85
C GLU A 133 -20.85 9.16 -0.67
N GLY A 134 -20.66 8.72 0.58
CA GLY A 134 -19.70 7.67 0.96
C GLY A 134 -18.25 8.13 1.19
N HIS A 135 -17.93 9.41 0.94
CA HIS A 135 -16.57 9.95 1.03
C HIS A 135 -16.51 11.11 2.04
N ILE A 136 -16.84 10.79 3.29
CA ILE A 136 -16.82 11.75 4.39
C ILE A 136 -15.83 11.28 5.44
N VAL A 137 -14.85 12.13 5.78
CA VAL A 137 -13.91 11.90 6.89
C VAL A 137 -14.11 12.97 7.94
N THR A 138 -14.07 12.58 9.22
CA THR A 138 -14.22 13.49 10.35
C THR A 138 -13.07 13.27 11.32
N ALA A 139 -12.43 14.35 11.74
CA ALA A 139 -11.38 14.38 12.73
C ALA A 139 -11.78 15.30 13.89
N GLU A 140 -11.35 14.97 15.10
CA GLU A 140 -11.38 15.90 16.22
C GLU A 140 -10.19 16.86 16.12
N GLY A 141 -10.40 18.14 16.42
CA GLY A 141 -9.32 19.12 16.37
C GLY A 141 -8.88 19.58 17.77
N PRO A 142 -7.65 20.11 17.91
CA PRO A 142 -7.15 20.66 19.16
C PRO A 142 -7.92 21.92 19.55
N PHE A 143 -8.19 22.12 20.84
CA PHE A 143 -8.92 23.29 21.36
C PHE A 143 -8.18 23.93 22.53
N ALA A 144 -8.23 25.26 22.61
CA ALA A 144 -7.66 25.99 23.74
C ALA A 144 -8.63 25.91 24.92
N GLU A 145 -8.28 25.17 25.96
CA GLU A 145 -9.13 25.05 27.14
C GLU A 145 -9.14 26.39 27.90
N GLU A 146 -10.24 27.15 27.84
CA GLU A 146 -10.41 28.34 28.68
C GLU A 146 -10.50 27.90 30.15
N ALA A 147 -9.50 28.30 30.94
CA ALA A 147 -9.40 28.05 32.37
C ALA A 147 -10.60 28.59 33.18
N THR A 148 -11.71 27.84 33.20
CA THR A 148 -12.84 28.06 34.11
C THR A 148 -13.44 26.73 34.54
N HIS A 149 -12.89 26.13 35.60
CA HIS A 149 -13.56 25.10 36.37
C HIS A 149 -14.32 25.74 37.55
N PRO A 150 -15.66 25.66 37.63
CA PRO A 150 -16.36 25.56 38.90
C PRO A 150 -16.49 24.08 39.30
N PRO A 151 -16.50 23.76 40.61
CA PRO A 151 -16.51 22.37 41.07
C PRO A 151 -17.86 21.72 40.78
N THR A 152 -17.84 20.65 40.00
CA THR A 152 -19.00 19.77 39.79
C THR A 152 -19.32 19.03 41.09
N ALA A 153 -20.53 19.25 41.58
CA ALA A 153 -21.09 18.57 42.74
C ALA A 153 -21.22 17.06 42.50
N THR A 154 -20.73 16.28 43.46
CA THR A 154 -20.85 14.83 43.49
C THR A 154 -22.28 14.40 43.82
N VAL A 155 -22.85 13.55 42.98
CA VAL A 155 -24.03 12.72 43.32
C VAL A 155 -23.49 11.37 43.81
N PRO A 156 -23.87 10.87 45.00
CA PRO A 156 -23.40 9.57 45.47
C PRO A 156 -24.12 8.43 44.72
N ASP A 157 -23.36 7.58 44.03
CA ASP A 157 -23.83 6.27 43.57
C ASP A 157 -23.30 5.18 44.51
N ASP A 158 -24.21 4.60 45.29
CA ASP A 158 -23.93 3.74 46.45
C ASP A 158 -23.80 2.26 46.05
N ARG A 159 -23.00 1.97 45.01
CA ARG A 159 -22.78 0.60 44.49
C ARG A 159 -21.33 0.27 44.13
N ARG A 160 -20.34 0.74 44.90
CA ARG A 160 -18.97 0.18 44.83
C ARG A 160 -18.83 -1.06 45.70
N LEU A 161 -18.58 -2.20 45.05
CA LEU A 161 -18.07 -3.42 45.69
C LEU A 161 -16.68 -3.12 46.31
N PRO A 162 -16.41 -3.54 47.56
CA PRO A 162 -15.13 -3.27 48.19
C PRO A 162 -14.05 -4.23 47.69
N GLY A 163 -12.94 -3.67 47.21
CA GLY A 163 -11.64 -4.33 47.16
C GLY A 163 -11.17 -4.81 45.79
N SER A 164 -10.56 -3.92 45.01
CA SER A 164 -9.31 -4.22 44.30
C SER A 164 -8.63 -2.94 43.80
N GLU A 165 -8.35 -1.98 44.68
CA GLU A 165 -7.19 -1.11 44.44
C GLU A 165 -5.95 -1.95 44.76
N LYS A 166 -5.55 -2.80 43.82
CA LYS A 166 -4.14 -3.15 43.72
C LYS A 166 -3.45 -1.87 43.28
N ALA A 167 -2.78 -1.22 44.23
CA ALA A 167 -1.72 -0.29 43.93
C ALA A 167 -0.81 -0.96 42.90
N VAL A 168 -0.86 -0.48 41.66
CA VAL A 168 0.20 -0.73 40.70
C VAL A 168 1.41 -0.03 41.32
N SER A 169 2.33 -0.86 41.80
CA SER A 169 3.66 -0.44 42.21
C SER A 169 4.36 0.13 40.98
N SER A 170 4.16 1.41 40.70
CA SER A 170 4.99 2.19 39.78
C SER A 170 6.35 2.42 40.48
N THR A 171 7.16 1.37 40.55
CA THR A 171 8.61 1.57 40.68
C THR A 171 9.06 2.19 39.37
N GLY A 172 9.11 3.52 39.34
CA GLY A 172 9.54 4.29 38.18
C GLY A 172 10.93 3.86 37.75
N ARG A 173 11.01 3.19 36.60
CA ARG A 173 12.18 3.35 35.75
C ARG A 173 12.07 4.73 35.11
N GLU A 174 13.18 5.47 35.08
CA GLU A 174 13.26 6.78 34.42
C GLU A 174 13.16 6.65 32.88
N GLU A 175 13.34 5.42 32.35
CA GLU A 175 13.38 5.11 30.92
C GLU A 175 12.61 3.81 30.64
N LEU A 176 11.75 3.81 29.62
CA LEU A 176 11.01 2.64 29.13
C LEU A 176 11.73 2.04 27.93
N LEU A 177 11.85 0.71 27.88
CA LEU A 177 12.47 0.02 26.76
C LEU A 177 11.40 -0.60 25.83
N VAL A 178 11.37 -0.13 24.59
CA VAL A 178 10.46 -0.64 23.55
C VAL A 178 11.26 -1.40 22.50
N GLY A 179 11.06 -2.72 22.46
CA GLY A 179 11.75 -3.59 21.51
C GLY A 179 11.07 -3.61 20.15
N CYS A 180 11.86 -3.68 19.09
CA CYS A 180 11.38 -3.78 17.72
C CYS A 180 12.26 -4.76 16.94
N SER A 181 11.72 -5.38 15.89
CA SER A 181 12.48 -6.30 15.03
C SER A 181 12.39 -5.98 13.55
N ILE A 182 11.42 -5.15 13.15
CA ILE A 182 11.19 -4.78 11.75
C ILE A 182 11.64 -3.33 11.60
N PRO A 183 12.73 -3.03 10.88
CA PRO A 183 13.33 -1.70 10.86
C PRO A 183 12.36 -0.53 10.64
N PRO A 184 11.41 -0.56 9.69
CA PRO A 184 10.46 0.53 9.52
C PRO A 184 9.55 0.76 10.74
N LEU A 185 9.17 -0.28 11.50
CA LEU A 185 8.46 -0.09 12.77
C LEU A 185 9.34 0.61 13.80
N CYS A 186 10.63 0.28 13.81
CA CYS A 186 11.58 0.85 14.77
C CYS A 186 11.75 2.34 14.47
N TRP A 187 11.89 2.72 13.20
CA TRP A 187 12.00 4.12 12.77
C TRP A 187 10.73 4.92 13.02
N LEU A 188 9.56 4.31 12.84
CA LEU A 188 8.27 4.92 13.20
C LEU A 188 8.24 5.26 14.70
N ALA A 189 8.61 4.31 15.55
CA ALA A 189 8.64 4.55 16.99
C ALA A 189 9.74 5.54 17.39
N GLU A 190 10.92 5.51 16.77
CA GLU A 190 12.00 6.49 16.99
C GLU A 190 11.52 7.91 16.64
N ALA A 191 10.77 8.08 15.55
CA ALA A 191 10.19 9.36 15.18
C ALA A 191 9.12 9.84 16.19
N LEU A 192 8.25 8.94 16.65
CA LEU A 192 7.18 9.26 17.61
C LEU A 192 7.69 9.53 19.03
N CYS A 193 8.80 8.90 19.41
CA CYS A 193 9.39 8.97 20.74
C CYS A 193 10.60 9.92 20.81
N LEU A 194 10.76 10.83 19.83
CA LEU A 194 11.85 11.79 19.82
C LEU A 194 11.88 12.61 21.12
N ASP A 195 13.05 12.65 21.76
CA ASP A 195 13.32 13.31 23.04
C ASP A 195 12.44 12.83 24.23
N SER A 196 11.80 11.66 24.12
CA SER A 196 11.02 11.06 25.21
C SER A 196 11.84 10.11 26.07
N SER A 197 11.29 9.71 27.22
CA SER A 197 11.84 8.65 28.08
C SER A 197 11.69 7.23 27.48
N ILE A 198 11.19 7.06 26.25
CA ILE A 198 11.17 5.77 25.56
C ILE A 198 12.44 5.58 24.74
N GLN A 199 13.18 4.51 25.05
CA GLN A 199 14.28 4.02 24.24
C GLN A 199 13.78 2.90 23.33
N VAL A 200 13.88 3.11 22.02
CA VAL A 200 13.59 2.08 21.02
C VAL A 200 14.83 1.21 20.82
N ILE A 201 14.68 -0.10 20.97
CA ILE A 201 15.74 -1.08 20.83
C ILE A 201 15.46 -1.98 19.63
N ASP A 202 16.33 -1.92 18.63
CA ASP A 202 16.32 -2.90 17.55
C ASP A 202 16.92 -4.22 18.05
N ILE A 203 16.11 -5.27 18.05
CA ILE A 203 16.46 -6.59 18.57
C ILE A 203 17.16 -7.43 17.51
N ILE A 204 16.90 -7.16 16.23
CA ILE A 204 17.43 -7.94 15.12
C ILE A 204 18.41 -7.06 14.35
N PRO A 205 19.64 -7.54 14.07
CA PRO A 205 20.61 -6.73 13.34
C PRO A 205 20.11 -6.43 11.91
N PRO A 206 20.55 -5.29 11.32
CA PRO A 206 20.23 -4.97 9.94
C PRO A 206 20.84 -6.00 8.98
N GLY A 207 20.22 -6.15 7.81
CA GLY A 207 20.63 -7.03 6.72
C GLY A 207 19.78 -8.28 6.55
N LEU A 208 18.82 -8.53 7.45
CA LEU A 208 17.96 -9.71 7.41
C LEU A 208 16.59 -9.37 6.79
N ALA A 209 16.05 -10.30 6.00
CA ALA A 209 14.66 -10.20 5.55
C ALA A 209 13.71 -10.57 6.69
N VAL A 210 12.50 -10.00 6.69
CA VAL A 210 11.50 -10.26 7.75
C VAL A 210 11.21 -11.76 7.90
N GLY A 211 11.22 -12.50 6.80
CA GLY A 211 11.03 -13.96 6.80
C GLY A 211 12.08 -14.75 7.59
N ASP A 212 13.28 -14.21 7.77
CA ASP A 212 14.41 -14.88 8.44
C ASP A 212 14.46 -14.60 9.95
N HIS A 213 13.65 -13.65 10.44
CA HIS A 213 13.67 -13.20 11.84
C HIS A 213 13.39 -14.33 12.83
N SER A 214 12.47 -15.26 12.49
CA SER A 214 12.14 -16.39 13.37
C SER A 214 13.31 -17.35 13.53
N SER A 215 14.04 -17.63 12.44
CA SER A 215 15.22 -18.50 12.48
C SER A 215 16.35 -17.83 13.26
N TRP A 216 16.58 -16.54 12.99
CA TRP A 216 17.62 -15.77 13.67
C TRP A 216 17.41 -15.71 15.18
N LEU A 217 16.19 -15.35 15.64
CA LEU A 217 15.86 -15.31 17.06
C LEU A 217 15.95 -16.69 17.73
N HIS A 218 15.65 -17.76 17.01
CA HIS A 218 15.83 -19.12 17.54
C HIS A 218 17.31 -19.43 17.81
N GLU A 219 18.20 -19.04 16.91
CA GLU A 219 19.64 -19.30 17.01
C GLU A 219 20.34 -18.38 18.02
N HIS A 220 19.88 -17.12 18.15
CA HIS A 220 20.54 -16.07 18.93
C HIS A 220 19.76 -15.68 20.20
N GLU A 221 18.74 -16.45 20.60
CA GLU A 221 17.90 -16.14 21.78
C GLU A 221 18.74 -15.87 23.04
N GLY A 222 19.79 -16.67 23.25
CA GLY A 222 20.69 -16.51 24.40
C GLY A 222 21.44 -15.17 24.39
N GLU A 223 21.78 -14.65 23.22
CA GLU A 223 22.54 -13.41 23.03
C GLU A 223 21.68 -12.17 23.30
N VAL A 224 20.38 -12.23 22.98
CA VAL A 224 19.44 -11.12 23.19
C VAL A 224 18.62 -11.25 24.48
N SER A 225 18.74 -12.37 25.21
CA SER A 225 17.90 -12.69 26.37
C SER A 225 17.94 -11.63 27.48
N ASP A 226 19.10 -11.02 27.75
CA ASP A 226 19.25 -9.97 28.77
C ASP A 226 18.48 -8.70 28.38
N ILE A 227 18.44 -8.36 27.08
CA ILE A 227 17.65 -7.24 26.56
C ILE A 227 16.16 -7.59 26.64
N LEU A 228 15.77 -8.78 26.18
CA LEU A 228 14.37 -9.25 26.21
C LEU A 228 13.79 -9.28 27.64
N GLN A 229 14.60 -9.56 28.66
CA GLN A 229 14.18 -9.51 30.07
C GLN A 229 13.82 -8.10 30.55
N GLN A 230 14.33 -7.06 29.90
CA GLN A 230 14.19 -5.68 30.34
C GLN A 230 13.07 -4.93 29.60
N LEU A 231 12.65 -5.40 28.42
CA LEU A 231 11.66 -4.74 27.58
C LEU A 231 10.32 -4.53 28.29
N ASP A 232 9.80 -3.32 28.23
CA ASP A 232 8.49 -2.96 28.76
C ASP A 232 7.38 -3.20 27.70
N ALA A 233 7.71 -3.00 26.42
CA ALA A 233 6.83 -3.29 25.30
C ALA A 233 7.62 -3.81 24.09
N VAL A 234 6.91 -4.42 23.14
CA VAL A 234 7.43 -4.72 21.81
C VAL A 234 6.47 -4.29 20.71
N LEU A 235 7.03 -3.88 19.58
CA LEU A 235 6.27 -3.49 18.39
C LEU A 235 6.14 -4.67 17.43
N THR A 236 4.94 -4.93 16.94
CA THR A 236 4.64 -6.02 16.00
C THR A 236 3.69 -5.55 14.88
N ILE A 237 3.52 -6.40 13.87
CA ILE A 237 2.40 -6.34 12.91
C ILE A 237 1.67 -7.68 12.86
N ARG A 238 1.51 -8.33 14.02
CA ARG A 238 1.14 -9.75 14.10
C ARG A 238 -0.28 -10.03 13.59
N GLN A 239 -1.17 -9.03 13.54
CA GLN A 239 -2.47 -9.20 12.88
C GLN A 239 -2.35 -9.41 11.36
N ILE A 240 -1.28 -8.90 10.73
CA ILE A 240 -1.01 -9.08 9.29
C ILE A 240 -0.02 -10.22 9.07
N TRP A 241 1.03 -10.25 9.87
CA TRP A 241 2.07 -11.27 9.85
C TRP A 241 2.00 -12.11 11.12
N SER A 242 1.09 -13.09 11.14
CA SER A 242 0.81 -13.94 12.30
C SER A 242 2.01 -14.74 12.84
N HIS A 243 3.09 -14.80 12.07
CA HIS A 243 4.33 -15.50 12.40
C HIS A 243 5.41 -14.58 12.96
N ASP A 244 5.10 -13.29 13.24
CA ASP A 244 6.00 -12.37 13.93
C ASP A 244 6.53 -13.01 15.23
N PRO A 245 7.86 -13.22 15.34
CA PRO A 245 8.44 -13.95 16.45
C PRO A 245 8.58 -13.09 17.71
N LEU A 246 8.70 -11.75 17.58
CA LEU A 246 9.31 -10.92 18.61
C LEU A 246 8.56 -11.00 19.94
N PHE A 247 7.23 -10.80 19.92
CA PHE A 247 6.44 -10.84 21.14
C PHE A 247 6.47 -12.19 21.84
N ARG A 248 6.50 -13.30 21.10
CA ARG A 248 6.59 -14.64 21.70
C ARG A 248 7.90 -14.80 22.48
N TYR A 249 9.02 -14.39 21.90
CA TYR A 249 10.34 -14.47 22.54
C TYR A 249 10.45 -13.49 23.72
N ALA A 250 10.01 -12.24 23.55
CA ALA A 250 10.01 -11.26 24.64
C ALA A 250 9.15 -11.72 25.83
N ARG A 251 7.94 -12.22 25.57
CA ARG A 251 7.01 -12.71 26.60
C ARG A 251 7.57 -13.91 27.39
N ARG A 252 8.36 -14.77 26.74
CA ARG A 252 9.04 -15.92 27.35
C ARG A 252 10.06 -15.49 28.40
N TRP A 253 10.80 -14.41 28.14
CA TRP A 253 11.80 -13.87 29.06
C TRP A 253 11.21 -12.87 30.07
N ASN A 254 10.16 -12.14 29.69
CA ASN A 254 9.49 -11.16 30.52
C ASN A 254 7.96 -11.23 30.38
N ILE A 255 7.30 -12.05 31.21
CA ILE A 255 6.41 -11.57 32.29
C ILE A 255 5.46 -10.38 32.00
N ASN A 256 6.03 -9.19 31.94
CA ASN A 256 5.30 -7.94 31.97
C ASN A 256 5.35 -7.20 30.64
N THR A 257 6.12 -7.70 29.66
CA THR A 257 6.19 -7.11 28.32
C THR A 257 4.79 -7.10 27.69
N ILE A 258 4.39 -5.94 27.17
CA ILE A 258 3.16 -5.81 26.39
C ILE A 258 3.44 -5.84 24.89
N GLU A 259 2.43 -6.20 24.11
CA GLU A 259 2.46 -6.12 22.66
C GLU A 259 1.76 -4.84 22.20
N VAL A 260 2.42 -4.08 21.34
CA VAL A 260 1.84 -2.95 20.62
C VAL A 260 1.84 -3.32 19.13
N ASP A 261 0.65 -3.56 18.57
CA ASP A 261 0.52 -3.94 17.16
C ASP A 261 0.28 -2.70 16.31
N ALA A 262 1.21 -2.39 15.41
CA ALA A 262 1.16 -1.20 14.56
C ALA A 262 0.13 -1.29 13.43
N SER A 263 -0.40 -2.47 13.15
CA SER A 263 -1.28 -2.70 11.99
C SER A 263 -2.76 -2.59 12.31
N MET A 264 -3.16 -2.83 13.56
CA MET A 264 -4.55 -2.82 13.96
C MET A 264 -4.71 -2.30 15.40
N PRO A 265 -5.60 -1.30 15.62
CA PRO A 265 -5.94 -0.87 16.96
C PRO A 265 -6.59 -2.02 17.76
N PHE A 266 -6.29 -2.09 19.06
CA PHE A 266 -7.01 -3.00 19.97
C PHE A 266 -8.45 -2.53 20.27
N ASP A 267 -8.79 -1.29 19.94
CA ASP A 267 -10.15 -0.78 19.96
C ASP A 267 -10.95 -1.33 18.77
N PRO A 268 -11.96 -2.18 18.98
CA PRO A 268 -12.70 -2.84 17.91
C PRO A 268 -13.55 -1.88 17.07
N GLY A 269 -13.74 -0.63 17.51
CA GLY A 269 -14.45 0.40 16.75
C GLY A 269 -13.59 1.13 15.72
N LEU A 270 -12.26 0.93 15.74
CA LEU A 270 -11.33 1.60 14.85
C LEU A 270 -10.84 0.65 13.74
N ASN A 271 -10.61 1.21 12.55
CA ASN A 271 -10.07 0.47 11.42
C ASN A 271 -8.54 0.43 11.49
N GLY A 272 -7.96 -0.72 11.13
CA GLY A 272 -6.52 -0.87 10.92
C GLY A 272 -6.06 -0.36 9.57
N VAL A 273 -4.84 -0.75 9.21
CA VAL A 273 -4.26 -0.45 7.89
C VAL A 273 -5.05 -1.11 6.75
N SER A 274 -4.91 -0.54 5.55
CA SER A 274 -5.46 -1.15 4.33
C SER A 274 -4.64 -2.37 3.95
N LEU A 275 -5.31 -3.43 3.50
CA LEU A 275 -4.66 -4.72 3.19
C LEU A 275 -4.72 -5.01 1.70
N LEU A 276 -3.59 -5.47 1.16
CA LEU A 276 -3.45 -5.92 -0.22
C LEU A 276 -2.97 -7.36 -0.26
N ASP A 277 -3.48 -8.11 -1.23
CA ASP A 277 -3.03 -9.46 -1.51
C ASP A 277 -1.62 -9.44 -2.13
N VAL A 278 -0.87 -10.51 -1.92
CA VAL A 278 0.35 -10.79 -2.69
C VAL A 278 -0.03 -10.94 -4.17
N PRO A 279 0.55 -10.14 -5.08
CA PRO A 279 0.29 -10.26 -6.51
C PRO A 279 0.64 -11.66 -7.06
N ALA A 280 -0.11 -12.10 -8.06
CA ALA A 280 0.19 -13.34 -8.77
C ALA A 280 1.22 -13.11 -9.89
N ASP A 281 2.07 -14.10 -10.12
CA ASP A 281 3.00 -14.08 -11.26
C ASP A 281 2.22 -14.10 -12.59
N SER A 282 2.55 -13.15 -13.45
CA SER A 282 1.91 -12.92 -14.75
C SER A 282 2.33 -13.95 -15.80
N GLN A 283 3.48 -14.61 -15.62
CA GLN A 283 3.96 -15.71 -16.48
C GLN A 283 3.62 -17.10 -15.93
N ALA A 284 3.07 -17.21 -14.71
CA ALA A 284 2.64 -18.50 -14.19
C ALA A 284 1.40 -19.01 -14.94
N GLU A 285 1.43 -20.29 -15.33
CA GLU A 285 0.23 -20.97 -15.84
C GLU A 285 -0.89 -20.84 -14.81
N ARG A 286 -2.04 -20.27 -15.22
CA ARG A 286 -3.20 -20.08 -14.32
C ARG A 286 -3.75 -21.44 -13.90
N ILE A 287 -3.29 -21.95 -12.76
CA ILE A 287 -3.90 -23.11 -12.11
C ILE A 287 -5.19 -22.59 -11.43
N GLU A 288 -6.36 -23.02 -11.90
CA GLU A 288 -7.68 -22.59 -11.38
C GLU A 288 -7.89 -22.88 -9.88
N SER A 289 -7.01 -23.65 -9.25
CA SER A 289 -6.98 -23.90 -7.80
C SER A 289 -5.85 -23.12 -7.10
N CYS A 290 -5.93 -21.79 -7.09
CA CYS A 290 -5.05 -21.00 -6.21
C CYS A 290 -5.49 -21.18 -4.74
N PRO A 291 -4.55 -21.40 -3.80
CA PRO A 291 -4.86 -21.35 -2.37
C PRO A 291 -5.29 -19.94 -1.97
N SER A 292 -5.92 -19.81 -0.80
CA SER A 292 -6.41 -18.55 -0.24
C SER A 292 -5.46 -17.38 -0.48
N LYS A 293 -5.98 -16.28 -1.04
CA LYS A 293 -5.29 -14.99 -1.19
C LYS A 293 -4.48 -14.67 0.07
N GLN A 294 -3.16 -14.60 -0.06
CA GLN A 294 -2.24 -14.27 1.01
C GLN A 294 -2.11 -12.77 1.09
N ILE A 295 -2.17 -12.20 2.30
CA ILE A 295 -1.95 -10.76 2.50
C ILE A 295 -0.46 -10.45 2.45
N SER A 296 -0.08 -9.40 1.72
CA SER A 296 1.29 -8.90 1.69
C SER A 296 1.66 -8.27 3.04
N PRO A 297 2.82 -8.60 3.65
CA PRO A 297 3.24 -8.07 4.95
C PRO A 297 3.86 -6.67 4.88
N TYR A 298 4.19 -6.16 3.69
CA TYR A 298 4.95 -4.93 3.47
C TYR A 298 4.10 -3.65 3.61
N ILE A 299 3.23 -3.60 4.62
CA ILE A 299 2.23 -2.54 4.81
C ILE A 299 2.85 -1.14 5.00
N TRP A 300 4.09 -1.07 5.47
CA TRP A 300 4.84 0.16 5.69
C TRP A 300 5.31 0.86 4.40
N LEU A 301 5.15 0.21 3.25
CA LEU A 301 5.47 0.82 1.95
C LEU A 301 4.34 1.69 1.38
N SER A 302 3.14 1.66 1.99
CA SER A 302 2.08 2.63 1.69
C SER A 302 2.20 3.82 2.64
N LEU A 303 2.27 5.03 2.09
CA LEU A 303 2.33 6.27 2.86
C LEU A 303 1.03 6.45 3.68
N SER A 304 -0.12 6.11 3.09
CA SER A 304 -1.41 6.17 3.81
C SER A 304 -1.49 5.15 4.95
N ASN A 305 -0.94 3.94 4.76
CA ASN A 305 -0.85 2.97 5.83
C ASN A 305 0.09 3.45 6.92
N VAL A 306 1.22 4.06 6.58
CA VAL A 306 2.14 4.59 7.60
C VAL A 306 1.55 5.70 8.45
N LEU A 307 0.74 6.60 7.88
CA LEU A 307 -0.04 7.56 8.68
C LEU A 307 -0.94 6.83 9.68
N THR A 308 -1.62 5.77 9.24
CA THR A 308 -2.49 4.95 10.10
C THR A 308 -1.70 4.20 11.17
N MET A 309 -0.55 3.61 10.81
CA MET A 309 0.34 2.91 11.73
C MET A 309 0.88 3.87 12.81
N ALA A 310 1.26 5.08 12.42
CA ALA A 310 1.74 6.10 13.35
C ALA A 310 0.63 6.53 14.33
N ASP A 311 -0.60 6.73 13.87
CA ASP A 311 -1.75 7.02 14.74
C ASP A 311 -2.00 5.89 15.75
N ILE A 312 -1.92 4.62 15.32
CA ILE A 312 -2.09 3.45 16.19
C ILE A 312 -0.98 3.38 17.23
N LEU A 313 0.28 3.46 16.79
CA LEU A 313 1.45 3.40 17.66
C LEU A 313 1.42 4.53 18.70
N ALA A 314 1.20 5.77 18.26
CA ALA A 314 1.19 6.92 19.16
C ALA A 314 0.13 6.78 20.26
N LYS A 315 -1.06 6.26 19.95
CA LYS A 315 -2.12 6.05 20.95
C LYS A 315 -1.70 5.09 22.06
N ASP A 316 -0.99 4.01 21.74
CA ASP A 316 -0.52 3.05 22.73
C ASP A 316 0.74 3.54 23.45
N LEU A 317 1.64 4.24 22.76
CA LEU A 317 2.83 4.87 23.36
C LEU A 317 2.44 5.97 24.37
N GLN A 318 1.42 6.77 24.08
CA GLN A 318 0.86 7.76 25.02
C GLN A 318 0.28 7.11 26.28
N GLN A 319 -0.28 5.90 26.17
CA GLN A 319 -0.76 5.15 27.33
C GLN A 319 0.39 4.53 28.14
N LEU A 320 1.47 4.11 27.46
CA LEU A 320 2.69 3.65 28.09
C LEU A 320 3.41 4.77 28.86
N LEU A 321 3.37 6.00 28.33
CA LEU A 321 4.06 7.15 28.89
C LEU A 321 3.12 8.36 29.11
N PRO A 322 2.17 8.29 30.06
CA PRO A 322 1.15 9.33 30.23
C PRO A 322 1.71 10.72 30.58
N ALA A 323 2.89 10.78 31.20
CA ALA A 323 3.53 12.04 31.58
C ALA A 323 4.07 12.83 30.38
N GLU A 324 4.34 12.15 29.26
CA GLU A 324 4.92 12.74 28.04
C GLU A 324 3.99 12.54 26.82
N ALA A 325 2.70 12.26 27.09
CA ALA A 325 1.73 11.99 26.03
C ALA A 325 1.58 13.17 25.04
N GLU A 326 1.67 14.41 25.52
CA GLU A 326 1.63 15.61 24.68
C GLU A 326 2.85 15.70 23.75
N GLN A 327 4.03 15.26 24.21
CA GLN A 327 5.24 15.24 23.40
C GLN A 327 5.14 14.20 22.28
N VAL A 328 4.64 12.99 22.59
CA VAL A 328 4.38 11.97 21.57
C VAL A 328 3.32 12.45 20.57
N ALA A 329 2.30 13.17 21.02
CA ALA A 329 1.29 13.77 20.13
C ALA A 329 1.89 14.84 19.20
N ALA A 330 2.80 15.68 19.70
CA ALA A 330 3.50 16.67 18.89
C ALA A 330 4.42 16.01 17.85
N SER A 331 5.16 14.96 18.23
CA SER A 331 6.00 14.18 17.31
C SER A 331 5.17 13.48 16.23
N LEU A 332 3.99 12.93 16.60
CA LEU A 332 3.03 12.36 15.65
C LEU A 332 2.58 13.41 14.63
N ALA A 333 2.19 14.60 15.09
CA ALA A 333 1.73 15.68 14.21
C ALA A 333 2.83 16.06 13.20
N ALA A 334 4.05 16.32 13.68
CA ALA A 334 5.19 16.64 12.84
C ALA A 334 5.48 15.54 11.81
N PHE A 335 5.44 14.27 12.22
CA PHE A 335 5.63 13.13 11.33
C PHE A 335 4.53 13.04 10.26
N LYS A 336 3.26 13.20 10.64
CA LYS A 336 2.11 13.15 9.71
C LYS A 336 2.18 14.26 8.68
N HIS A 337 2.48 15.48 9.10
CA HIS A 337 2.67 16.61 8.19
C HIS A 337 3.80 16.35 7.19
N ALA A 338 4.94 15.80 7.65
CA ALA A 338 6.06 15.48 6.76
C ALA A 338 5.72 14.39 5.73
N VAL A 339 5.05 13.30 6.16
CA VAL A 339 4.58 12.24 5.25
C VAL A 339 3.59 12.78 4.23
N PHE A 340 2.62 13.58 4.66
CA PHE A 340 1.59 14.13 3.78
C PHE A 340 2.17 15.11 2.76
N THR A 341 3.05 16.00 3.20
CA THR A 341 3.78 16.94 2.32
C THR A 341 4.58 16.19 1.25
N MET A 342 5.35 15.18 1.66
CA MET A 342 6.13 14.35 0.75
C MET A 342 5.23 13.62 -0.25
N LYS A 343 4.14 12.99 0.22
CA LYS A 343 3.19 12.28 -0.64
C LYS A 343 2.63 13.20 -1.72
N ASN A 344 2.12 14.36 -1.34
CA ASN A 344 1.50 15.28 -2.28
C ASN A 344 2.49 15.80 -3.32
N ARG A 345 3.71 16.13 -2.90
CA ARG A 345 4.76 16.58 -3.83
C ARG A 345 5.01 15.53 -4.92
N TYR A 346 5.25 14.27 -4.56
CA TYR A 346 5.54 13.24 -5.56
C TYR A 346 4.33 12.84 -6.39
N VAL A 347 3.11 12.84 -5.82
CA VAL A 347 1.93 12.58 -6.65
C VAL A 347 1.78 13.67 -7.72
N MET A 348 1.99 14.94 -7.36
CA MET A 348 2.00 16.02 -8.36
C MET A 348 3.11 15.87 -9.38
N GLU A 349 4.32 15.48 -8.97
CA GLU A 349 5.43 15.23 -9.90
C GLU A 349 5.15 14.04 -10.84
N PHE A 350 4.47 12.99 -10.39
CA PHE A 350 4.08 11.86 -11.24
C PHE A 350 3.01 12.24 -12.27
N LEU A 351 2.12 13.20 -11.97
CA LEU A 351 1.12 13.67 -12.94
C LEU A 351 1.73 14.39 -14.14
N GLU A 352 2.94 14.94 -14.00
CA GLU A 352 3.66 15.65 -15.07
C GLU A 352 4.47 14.69 -15.96
N VAL A 353 4.51 13.39 -15.63
CA VAL A 353 5.22 12.37 -16.41
C VAL A 353 4.34 11.87 -17.55
N ASP A 354 4.90 11.79 -18.77
CA ASP A 354 4.17 11.36 -19.98
C ASP A 354 3.61 9.91 -19.92
N ARG A 355 4.31 9.01 -19.23
CA ARG A 355 3.97 7.57 -19.10
C ARG A 355 4.16 7.10 -17.67
N LEU A 356 3.24 6.29 -17.15
CA LEU A 356 3.29 5.79 -15.76
C LEU A 356 3.18 4.27 -15.66
N ASP A 357 3.18 3.56 -16.78
CA ASP A 357 3.01 2.10 -16.82
C ASP A 357 4.26 1.37 -16.30
N ILE A 358 4.05 0.59 -15.24
CA ILE A 358 5.11 -0.13 -14.52
C ILE A 358 5.01 -1.63 -14.76
N ALA A 359 6.14 -2.33 -14.80
CA ALA A 359 6.21 -3.76 -14.53
C ALA A 359 7.03 -4.02 -13.26
N ALA A 360 6.71 -5.07 -12.53
CA ALA A 360 7.40 -5.41 -11.28
C ALA A 360 8.08 -6.78 -11.36
N LEU A 361 9.37 -6.83 -11.00
CA LEU A 361 10.13 -8.08 -10.82
C LEU A 361 10.03 -8.60 -9.37
N THR A 362 9.05 -8.10 -8.60
CA THR A 362 8.87 -8.42 -7.18
C THR A 362 7.42 -8.20 -6.76
N ASP A 363 6.96 -8.94 -5.76
CA ASP A 363 5.66 -8.82 -5.11
C ASP A 363 5.65 -7.86 -3.92
N ARG A 364 6.83 -7.43 -3.43
CA ARG A 364 6.97 -6.69 -2.18
C ARG A 364 6.51 -5.24 -2.26
N LEU A 365 6.49 -4.65 -3.46
CA LEU A 365 6.22 -3.23 -3.70
C LEU A 365 4.74 -2.91 -3.99
N VAL A 366 3.84 -3.86 -3.79
CA VAL A 366 2.40 -3.71 -4.09
C VAL A 366 1.74 -2.55 -3.33
N TYR A 367 2.12 -2.32 -2.08
CA TYR A 367 1.59 -1.20 -1.30
C TYR A 367 2.07 0.15 -1.81
N LEU A 368 3.34 0.28 -2.19
CA LEU A 368 3.90 1.52 -2.72
C LEU A 368 3.19 1.91 -4.04
N THR A 369 3.14 0.97 -4.98
CA THR A 369 2.51 1.19 -6.29
C THR A 369 1.02 1.47 -6.17
N SER A 370 0.30 0.72 -5.33
CA SER A 370 -1.14 0.95 -5.13
C SER A 370 -1.45 2.26 -4.42
N ASP A 371 -0.66 2.67 -3.41
CA ASP A 371 -0.90 3.90 -2.65
C ASP A 371 -0.70 5.16 -3.51
N LEU A 372 0.20 5.09 -4.48
CA LEU A 372 0.50 6.14 -5.45
C LEU A 372 -0.34 6.04 -6.74
N ASN A 373 -1.21 5.02 -6.85
CA ASN A 373 -2.02 4.71 -8.05
C ASN A 373 -1.19 4.54 -9.32
N LEU A 374 -0.01 3.95 -9.19
CA LEU A 374 0.84 3.63 -10.32
C LEU A 374 0.33 2.34 -10.98
N PRO A 375 -0.04 2.37 -12.27
CA PRO A 375 -0.55 1.19 -12.97
C PRO A 375 0.57 0.15 -13.14
N VAL A 376 0.32 -1.08 -12.68
CA VAL A 376 1.24 -2.21 -12.83
C VAL A 376 0.71 -3.16 -13.91
N ALA A 377 1.37 -3.17 -15.07
CA ALA A 377 1.04 -4.01 -16.22
C ALA A 377 1.25 -5.51 -15.95
N GLY A 378 2.20 -5.86 -15.07
CA GLY A 378 2.47 -7.25 -14.72
C GLY A 378 3.50 -7.41 -13.61
N TYR A 379 3.41 -8.55 -12.93
CA TYR A 379 4.34 -9.03 -11.92
C TYR A 379 5.08 -10.26 -12.45
N PHE A 380 6.40 -10.25 -12.44
CA PHE A 380 7.26 -11.32 -12.95
C PHE A 380 8.09 -11.87 -11.79
N LEU A 381 7.58 -12.90 -11.13
CA LEU A 381 8.04 -13.31 -9.79
C LEU A 381 8.94 -14.53 -9.79
N LYS A 382 9.06 -15.23 -10.92
CA LYS A 382 10.04 -16.30 -11.14
C LYS A 382 11.44 -15.79 -10.78
N ASP A 383 12.15 -16.53 -9.93
CA ASP A 383 13.54 -16.22 -9.58
C ASP A 383 14.42 -16.19 -10.84
N GLU A 384 15.15 -15.09 -11.02
CA GLU A 384 16.00 -14.83 -12.19
C GLU A 384 17.05 -15.92 -12.43
N TYR A 385 17.42 -16.71 -11.41
CA TYR A 385 18.27 -17.88 -11.56
C TYR A 385 17.69 -18.88 -12.58
N TYR A 386 16.36 -19.01 -12.63
CA TYR A 386 15.63 -19.96 -13.47
C TYR A 386 15.08 -19.36 -14.76
N TRP A 387 15.35 -18.08 -15.06
CA TRP A 387 14.92 -17.49 -16.33
C TRP A 387 15.66 -18.11 -17.52
N THR A 388 14.90 -18.44 -18.54
CA THR A 388 15.36 -18.94 -19.83
C THR A 388 15.33 -17.82 -20.86
N ALA A 389 15.96 -18.05 -22.02
CA ALA A 389 15.90 -17.08 -23.12
C ALA A 389 14.46 -16.81 -23.59
N ASP A 390 13.59 -17.82 -23.55
CA ASP A 390 12.18 -17.68 -23.91
C ASP A 390 11.40 -16.85 -22.88
N ASP A 391 11.74 -16.93 -21.58
CA ASP A 391 11.14 -16.09 -20.53
C ASP A 391 11.55 -14.62 -20.70
N ILE A 392 12.83 -14.37 -21.02
CA ILE A 392 13.36 -13.01 -21.26
C ILE A 392 12.67 -12.38 -22.46
N GLU A 393 12.52 -13.12 -23.56
CA GLU A 393 11.86 -12.62 -24.76
C GLU A 393 10.37 -12.35 -24.52
N GLN A 394 9.66 -13.22 -23.79
CA GLN A 394 8.27 -12.99 -23.39
C GLN A 394 8.13 -11.77 -22.48
N PHE A 395 9.05 -11.60 -21.52
CA PHE A 395 9.09 -10.42 -20.65
C PHE A 395 9.28 -9.15 -21.48
N ARG A 396 10.32 -9.09 -22.32
CA ARG A 396 10.59 -7.95 -23.23
C ARG A 396 9.38 -7.60 -24.09
N GLN A 397 8.74 -8.62 -24.68
CA GLN A 397 7.59 -8.43 -25.54
C GLN A 397 6.38 -7.89 -24.74
N THR A 398 6.18 -8.35 -23.50
CA THR A 398 5.14 -7.84 -22.60
C THR A 398 5.38 -6.38 -22.24
N LEU A 399 6.63 -5.96 -22.00
CA LEU A 399 6.97 -4.56 -21.74
C LEU A 399 6.58 -3.66 -22.93
N ILE A 400 6.90 -4.09 -24.15
CA ILE A 400 6.59 -3.33 -25.37
C ILE A 400 5.08 -3.26 -25.61
N GLU A 401 4.38 -4.39 -25.50
CA GLU A 401 2.94 -4.49 -25.78
C GLU A 401 2.08 -3.69 -24.81
N ASN A 402 2.52 -3.57 -23.55
CA ASN A 402 1.83 -2.79 -22.52
C ASN A 402 2.40 -1.39 -22.36
N GLU A 403 3.30 -0.96 -23.26
CA GLU A 403 3.94 0.35 -23.21
C GLU A 403 4.52 0.66 -21.82
N VAL A 404 5.14 -0.34 -21.18
CA VAL A 404 5.79 -0.19 -19.88
C VAL A 404 7.00 0.72 -20.02
N ASN A 405 7.10 1.75 -19.18
CA ASN A 405 8.24 2.67 -19.18
C ASN A 405 9.21 2.42 -18.02
N THR A 406 8.73 1.79 -16.94
CA THR A 406 9.52 1.63 -15.73
C THR A 406 9.38 0.19 -15.24
N VAL A 407 10.49 -0.45 -14.95
CA VAL A 407 10.53 -1.77 -14.31
C VAL A 407 11.03 -1.59 -12.89
N ILE A 408 10.26 -2.02 -11.89
CA ILE A 408 10.65 -1.93 -10.48
C ILE A 408 11.21 -3.26 -9.98
N HIS A 409 12.30 -3.20 -9.23
CA HIS A 409 12.91 -4.35 -8.58
C HIS A 409 13.58 -3.98 -7.26
N LEU A 410 14.13 -4.97 -6.55
CA LEU A 410 14.77 -4.82 -5.24
C LEU A 410 16.30 -4.82 -5.31
N TRP A 411 16.85 -5.32 -6.41
CA TRP A 411 18.27 -5.34 -6.70
C TRP A 411 18.50 -5.17 -8.21
N GLN A 412 19.76 -5.00 -8.60
CA GLN A 412 20.15 -5.01 -10.01
C GLN A 412 20.01 -6.44 -10.55
N PRO A 413 19.11 -6.70 -11.53
CA PRO A 413 18.92 -8.04 -12.06
C PRO A 413 20.10 -8.46 -12.94
N LYS A 414 20.10 -9.71 -13.38
CA LYS A 414 21.08 -10.20 -14.38
C LYS A 414 21.13 -9.31 -15.62
N GLN A 415 22.32 -9.22 -16.22
CA GLN A 415 22.59 -8.37 -17.38
C GLN A 415 21.64 -8.63 -18.56
N GLU A 416 21.23 -9.88 -18.79
CA GLU A 416 20.32 -10.23 -19.87
C GLU A 416 18.90 -9.69 -19.65
N ILE A 417 18.45 -9.59 -18.40
CA ILE A 417 17.16 -8.99 -18.03
C ILE A 417 17.26 -7.47 -18.15
N GLU A 418 18.35 -6.86 -17.67
CA GLU A 418 18.58 -5.42 -17.80
C GLU A 418 18.62 -4.98 -19.27
N GLN A 419 19.27 -5.76 -20.14
CA GLN A 419 19.27 -5.52 -21.59
C GLN A 419 17.86 -5.59 -22.18
N ALA A 420 17.04 -6.58 -21.79
CA ALA A 420 15.66 -6.68 -22.24
C ALA A 420 14.81 -5.47 -21.82
N ILE A 421 15.04 -4.91 -20.62
CA ILE A 421 14.38 -3.68 -20.15
C ILE A 421 14.77 -2.50 -21.05
N GLN A 422 16.06 -2.32 -21.32
CA GLN A 422 16.57 -1.24 -22.17
C GLN A 422 16.10 -1.36 -23.62
N GLU A 423 16.12 -2.57 -24.19
CA GLU A 423 15.65 -2.84 -25.56
C GLU A 423 14.13 -2.63 -25.71
N ALA A 424 13.37 -2.75 -24.63
CA ALA A 424 11.95 -2.40 -24.59
C ALA A 424 11.69 -0.89 -24.44
N GLY A 425 12.73 -0.07 -24.27
CA GLY A 425 12.60 1.37 -24.03
C GLY A 425 12.12 1.72 -22.62
N ALA A 426 12.30 0.80 -21.66
CA ALA A 426 11.98 1.03 -20.26
C ALA A 426 13.26 1.31 -19.44
N ALA A 427 13.08 1.92 -18.27
CA ALA A 427 14.14 2.14 -17.28
C ALA A 427 13.94 1.26 -16.06
N LEU A 428 15.03 0.79 -15.45
CA LEU A 428 15.00 0.05 -14.19
C LEU A 428 15.03 1.01 -12.99
N ALA A 429 14.11 0.81 -12.05
CA ALA A 429 14.11 1.44 -10.73
C ALA A 429 14.37 0.37 -9.66
N VAL A 430 15.52 0.47 -8.98
CA VAL A 430 15.86 -0.41 -7.86
C VAL A 430 15.44 0.26 -6.56
N LEU A 431 14.50 -0.34 -5.85
CA LEU A 431 13.85 0.24 -4.69
C LEU A 431 14.15 -0.56 -3.42
N ASN A 432 14.18 0.14 -2.30
CA ASN A 432 14.42 -0.43 -0.98
C ASN A 432 13.08 -0.77 -0.30
N THR A 433 12.91 -2.00 0.20
CA THR A 433 11.71 -2.42 0.95
C THR A 433 11.78 -2.08 2.44
N PHE A 434 12.89 -1.52 2.89
CA PHE A 434 13.22 -1.14 4.28
C PHE A 434 13.41 -2.31 5.23
N GLU A 435 13.01 -3.54 4.85
CA GLU A 435 13.00 -4.70 5.74
C GLU A 435 14.38 -5.07 6.28
N SER A 436 15.44 -4.83 5.51
CA SER A 436 16.81 -5.10 5.91
C SER A 436 17.43 -3.97 6.73
N GLY A 437 16.78 -2.81 6.84
CA GLY A 437 17.35 -1.64 7.50
C GLY A 437 18.55 -1.02 6.78
N GLN A 438 18.94 -1.53 5.61
CA GLN A 438 20.06 -1.01 4.84
C GLN A 438 19.78 0.40 4.32
N GLY A 439 20.81 1.25 4.36
CA GLY A 439 20.73 2.65 3.92
C GLY A 439 20.34 3.63 5.03
N ALA A 440 19.98 3.14 6.22
CA ALA A 440 19.58 3.96 7.35
C ALA A 440 20.75 4.38 8.28
N GLU A 441 21.96 3.86 8.05
CA GLU A 441 23.07 3.88 9.03
C GLU A 441 23.54 5.30 9.38
N ASN A 442 23.45 6.22 8.42
CA ASN A 442 23.92 7.61 8.57
C ASN A 442 22.78 8.63 8.63
N ILE A 443 21.54 8.16 8.77
CA ILE A 443 20.35 9.01 8.81
C ILE A 443 19.92 9.16 10.28
N PRO A 444 19.60 10.39 10.75
CA PRO A 444 19.02 10.59 12.07
C PRO A 444 17.81 9.70 12.29
N ALA A 445 17.70 9.08 13.48
CA ALA A 445 16.70 8.07 13.80
C ALA A 445 15.27 8.48 13.41
N ALA A 446 14.86 9.69 13.78
CA ALA A 446 13.55 10.25 13.48
C ALA A 446 13.28 10.53 11.99
N GLU A 447 14.32 10.58 11.15
CA GLU A 447 14.23 10.92 9.72
C GLU A 447 14.37 9.70 8.80
N ARG A 448 14.79 8.54 9.32
CA ARG A 448 15.12 7.33 8.53
C ARG A 448 14.04 6.91 7.56
N TYR A 449 12.79 6.80 8.04
CA TYR A 449 11.67 6.37 7.21
C TYR A 449 11.42 7.37 6.07
N LEU A 450 11.33 8.66 6.40
CA LEU A 450 11.04 9.71 5.43
C LEU A 450 12.12 9.79 4.37
N HIS A 451 13.39 9.78 4.77
CA HIS A 451 14.52 9.88 3.85
C HIS A 451 14.61 8.69 2.89
N LEU A 452 14.42 7.47 3.37
CA LEU A 452 14.47 6.27 2.50
C LEU A 452 13.25 6.18 1.59
N MET A 453 12.09 6.63 2.04
CA MET A 453 10.89 6.72 1.20
C MET A 453 11.04 7.80 0.13
N GLU A 454 11.55 8.98 0.49
CA GLU A 454 11.88 10.04 -0.47
C GLU A 454 12.85 9.52 -1.54
N ALA A 455 13.91 8.81 -1.15
CA ALA A 455 14.85 8.20 -2.09
C ALA A 455 14.21 7.19 -3.05
N ASN A 456 13.27 6.36 -2.57
CA ASN A 456 12.50 5.46 -3.43
C ASN A 456 11.63 6.23 -4.44
N LEU A 457 10.94 7.28 -4.00
CA LEU A 457 10.08 8.11 -4.84
C LEU A 457 10.88 8.88 -5.90
N GLU A 458 12.02 9.45 -5.52
CA GLU A 458 13.00 10.06 -6.43
C GLU A 458 13.51 9.05 -7.46
N THR A 459 13.84 7.84 -7.04
CA THR A 459 14.32 6.77 -7.95
C THR A 459 13.25 6.39 -8.97
N LEU A 460 11.99 6.27 -8.54
CA LEU A 460 10.85 6.04 -9.44
C LEU A 460 10.70 7.16 -10.46
N LEU A 461 10.65 8.42 -9.99
CA LEU A 461 10.48 9.57 -10.86
C LEU A 461 11.60 9.70 -11.88
N ASN A 462 12.85 9.49 -11.46
CA ASN A 462 14.02 9.52 -12.34
C ASN A 462 13.95 8.42 -13.40
N ALA A 463 13.53 7.21 -13.05
CA ALA A 463 13.37 6.13 -14.02
C ALA A 463 12.28 6.46 -15.06
N MET A 464 11.14 6.96 -14.59
CA MET A 464 10.03 7.37 -15.45
C MET A 464 10.42 8.49 -16.44
N ASN A 465 11.21 9.48 -16.00
CA ASN A 465 11.72 10.55 -16.85
C ASN A 465 12.83 10.09 -17.80
N THR A 466 13.68 9.15 -17.39
CA THR A 466 14.75 8.62 -18.25
C THR A 466 14.19 7.90 -19.45
N ALA A 467 13.11 7.13 -19.27
CA ALA A 467 12.42 6.43 -20.34
C ALA A 467 11.78 7.37 -21.39
N GLN A 468 11.57 8.65 -21.09
CA GLN A 468 11.07 9.65 -22.06
C GLN A 468 12.15 10.09 -23.08
N SER A 469 13.43 9.96 -22.73
CA SER A 469 14.54 10.48 -23.55
C SER A 469 15.02 9.50 -24.64
N HIS A 470 14.43 8.30 -24.69
CA HIS A 470 14.73 7.22 -25.63
C HIS A 470 13.56 7.00 -26.59
#